data_AF-A0A2N5J7K8-F1
#
_entry.id   AF-A0A2N5J7K8-F1
#
_cell.length_a   1.000
_cell.length_b   1.000
_cell.length_c   1.000
_cell.angle_alpha   90.00
_cell.angle_beta   90.00
_cell.angle_gamma   90.00
#
_symmetry.space_group_name_H-M   'P 1'
#
loop_
_entity.id
_entity.type
_entity.pdbx_description
1 polymer ?
#
loop_
_entity_poly.entity_id
_entity_poly.type
_entity_poly.pdbx_seq_one_letter_code
_entity_poly.pdbx_strand_id
1 'polypeptide(L)'
;MKLRKLFAGVAAAATLLGGMALGVGTANAAETITLNAGEHGVVQGHTFKVVELAKYLTANTGEVQTVADRDTVVKAIKTATGKDVPANVDPMVWAQSGDLNGTGNPLFGDNSAFPWGSDAASRNFANALVSYVETNGAEATADAEPYELSVPEAGLYLIVDTTADATATQKSLPIIVGTANTALGMTGQIEVKNQKTNVPPKKTVTGDNDGTVSVGDALHYAIEGAVPSTTDQDAEYTYVFNDYASAGLSIDTHKTNVKVYAGDNATEALADAEYTVSPADRTVTGNGKDITFSVSLTKAALDKLQNVAGQKLTVKYDATVTDDAKTNPVTNSAEVSNGGNTSGTSTPVILHSNSFEFTKQWADGSTTGLDKAVFSLTDANGKTITASPDAKTGKVSFSGLENGTYTVIETTVAEGAQNVTGRFTVTLTYNEQTKATDVKFADTPASDPYDLVKFADNGTKATVTNVKSLTQLPLTGAAGVGMFLVLAAVLGGAAVTTYTKSRRASAALRA
;
A
#
# COMPACT_ATOMS: atom_id res chain seq x y z
N MET A 1 14.50 43.31 31.09
CA MET A 1 14.61 43.15 29.62
C MET A 1 15.66 42.08 29.31
N LYS A 2 15.23 40.87 28.94
CA LYS A 2 15.97 39.87 28.14
C LYS A 2 15.06 38.66 27.89
N LEU A 3 14.77 38.44 26.60
CA LEU A 3 13.86 37.45 26.02
C LEU A 3 14.31 35.99 26.24
N ARG A 4 13.38 35.04 26.06
CA ARG A 4 13.60 33.84 25.21
C ARG A 4 12.29 33.12 24.81
N LYS A 5 11.88 33.40 23.56
CA LYS A 5 11.30 32.52 22.53
C LYS A 5 10.09 31.63 22.90
N LEU A 6 8.89 32.10 22.54
CA LEU A 6 7.76 31.24 22.13
C LEU A 6 7.74 31.22 20.58
N PHE A 7 7.68 30.04 19.98
CA PHE A 7 7.48 29.87 18.55
C PHE A 7 5.98 29.77 18.23
N ALA A 8 5.61 30.40 17.10
CA ALA A 8 4.33 30.32 16.41
C ALA A 8 3.97 28.87 16.00
N GLY A 9 2.72 28.49 15.73
CA GLY A 9 1.47 29.21 15.63
C GLY A 9 0.43 28.31 14.96
N VAL A 10 -0.85 28.47 15.30
CA VAL A 10 -1.97 28.06 14.46
C VAL A 10 -2.97 29.21 14.47
N ALA A 11 -3.50 29.53 13.29
CA ALA A 11 -4.36 30.66 13.04
C ALA A 11 -5.64 30.61 13.90
N ALA A 12 -6.01 31.76 14.45
CA ALA A 12 -7.20 31.96 15.26
C ALA A 12 -8.49 31.73 14.45
N ALA A 13 -9.36 30.87 14.96
CA ALA A 13 -10.80 30.95 14.74
C ALA A 13 -11.43 31.41 16.07
N ALA A 14 -11.74 32.70 16.17
CA ALA A 14 -12.54 33.23 17.28
C ALA A 14 -14.02 32.94 17.00
N THR A 15 -14.59 31.91 17.62
CA THR A 15 -16.04 31.70 17.66
C THR A 15 -16.63 32.58 18.77
N LEU A 16 -17.01 33.79 18.38
CA LEU A 16 -17.96 34.65 19.11
C LEU A 16 -19.28 33.90 19.33
N LEU A 17 -19.73 33.74 20.58
CA LEU A 17 -21.13 33.46 20.88
C LEU A 17 -21.74 34.63 21.65
N GLY A 18 -22.63 35.33 20.96
CA GLY A 18 -23.42 36.44 21.47
C GLY A 18 -24.60 35.96 22.32
N GLY A 19 -24.72 36.61 23.47
CA GLY A 19 -25.89 36.92 24.29
C GLY A 19 -27.25 36.25 24.05
N MET A 20 -27.78 35.68 25.12
CA MET A 20 -29.11 36.02 25.62
C MET A 20 -29.12 36.00 27.16
N ALA A 21 -29.60 37.09 27.75
CA ALA A 21 -29.63 37.34 29.19
C ALA A 21 -30.99 36.99 29.81
N LEU A 22 -30.95 36.63 31.10
CA LEU A 22 -31.85 36.97 32.21
C LEU A 22 -32.42 35.77 33.00
N GLY A 23 -31.87 35.59 34.21
CA GLY A 23 -32.39 34.73 35.27
C GLY A 23 -31.40 34.68 36.43
N VAL A 24 -31.66 35.45 37.49
CA VAL A 24 -30.78 35.67 38.64
C VAL A 24 -30.59 34.38 39.46
N GLY A 25 -29.47 33.72 39.21
CA GLY A 25 -28.56 33.16 40.19
C GLY A 25 -27.16 33.43 39.63
N THR A 26 -26.19 33.90 40.41
CA THR A 26 -24.81 34.04 39.90
C THR A 26 -24.22 32.66 39.71
N ALA A 27 -24.60 31.98 38.63
CA ALA A 27 -23.80 30.92 38.05
C ALA A 27 -22.58 31.63 37.47
N ASN A 28 -21.41 31.44 38.09
CA ASN A 28 -20.16 31.74 37.39
C ASN A 28 -20.23 30.95 36.07
N ALA A 29 -19.98 31.61 34.94
CA ALA A 29 -19.90 30.90 33.67
C ALA A 29 -18.77 29.87 33.82
N ALA A 30 -19.05 28.60 33.54
CA ALA A 30 -18.02 27.57 33.54
C ALA A 30 -16.93 27.96 32.53
N GLU A 31 -15.67 27.72 32.90
CA GLU A 31 -14.54 27.92 32.02
C GLU A 31 -14.41 26.72 31.06
N THR A 32 -13.69 26.88 29.95
CA THR A 32 -13.50 25.79 28.99
C THR A 32 -12.03 25.52 28.67
N ILE A 33 -11.78 24.26 28.32
CA ILE A 33 -10.52 23.79 27.72
C ILE A 33 -10.87 23.09 26.40
N THR A 34 -10.32 23.56 25.29
CA THR A 34 -10.53 22.94 23.98
C THR A 34 -9.56 21.78 23.77
N LEU A 35 -10.08 20.56 23.59
CA LEU A 35 -9.32 19.38 23.23
C LEU A 35 -9.38 19.15 21.71
N ASN A 36 -8.21 19.13 21.08
CA ASN A 36 -8.03 18.90 19.63
C ASN A 36 -7.35 17.56 19.40
N ALA A 37 -7.60 16.90 18.28
CA ALA A 37 -6.96 15.61 17.95
C ALA A 37 -5.48 15.71 17.55
N GLY A 38 -5.01 16.87 17.13
CA GLY A 38 -3.72 16.99 16.46
C GLY A 38 -3.66 16.15 15.16
N GLU A 39 -2.47 16.04 14.57
CA GLU A 39 -2.26 15.30 13.31
C GLU A 39 -2.43 13.78 13.49
N HIS A 40 -2.00 13.26 14.64
CA HIS A 40 -1.89 11.82 14.89
C HIS A 40 -3.00 11.25 15.77
N GLY A 41 -3.80 12.09 16.43
CA GLY A 41 -4.72 11.68 17.48
C GLY A 41 -6.20 11.70 17.11
N VAL A 42 -7.06 11.39 18.07
CA VAL A 42 -8.53 11.43 17.98
C VAL A 42 -9.06 11.90 19.32
N VAL A 43 -10.08 12.75 19.34
CA VAL A 43 -10.74 13.17 20.58
C VAL A 43 -12.11 12.54 20.68
N GLN A 44 -12.87 12.50 19.58
CA GLN A 44 -14.24 12.00 19.62
C GLN A 44 -14.28 10.54 20.08
N GLY A 45 -15.22 10.24 20.99
CA GLY A 45 -15.39 8.90 21.55
C GLY A 45 -14.49 8.59 22.75
N HIS A 46 -13.52 9.46 23.08
CA HIS A 46 -12.72 9.29 24.28
C HIS A 46 -13.44 9.80 25.54
N THR A 47 -13.27 9.06 26.63
CA THR A 47 -13.71 9.44 27.97
C THR A 47 -12.50 9.88 28.80
N PHE A 48 -12.59 11.09 29.36
CA PHE A 48 -11.56 11.70 30.17
C PHE A 48 -12.00 11.87 31.62
N LYS A 49 -11.06 11.71 32.54
CA LYS A 49 -11.18 12.21 33.91
C LYS A 49 -10.32 13.44 34.12
N VAL A 50 -10.89 14.41 34.83
CA VAL A 50 -10.33 15.76 34.94
C VAL A 50 -10.31 16.20 36.39
N VAL A 51 -9.16 16.65 36.88
CA VAL A 51 -9.00 17.25 38.21
C VAL A 51 -8.31 18.60 38.10
N GLU A 52 -8.81 19.57 38.85
CA GLU A 52 -8.12 20.84 39.07
C GLU A 52 -6.91 20.64 39.99
N LEU A 53 -5.72 20.99 39.51
CA LEU A 53 -4.49 20.95 40.29
C LEU A 53 -4.25 22.26 41.03
N ALA A 54 -4.48 23.39 40.36
CA ALA A 54 -4.28 24.71 40.91
C ALA A 54 -5.25 25.72 40.29
N LYS A 55 -5.71 26.68 41.08
CA LYS A 55 -6.52 27.81 40.58
C LYS A 55 -5.66 29.02 40.25
N TYR A 56 -6.13 29.87 39.36
CA TYR A 56 -5.55 31.20 39.15
C TYR A 56 -6.06 32.16 40.23
N LEU A 57 -5.14 32.80 40.98
CA LEU A 57 -5.54 33.64 42.12
C LEU A 57 -6.28 34.92 41.68
N THR A 58 -5.96 35.44 40.51
CA THR A 58 -6.73 36.51 39.87
C THR A 58 -6.71 36.34 38.35
N ALA A 59 -7.82 36.70 37.70
CA ALA A 59 -7.88 36.78 36.25
C ALA A 59 -6.79 37.76 35.78
N ASN A 60 -5.84 37.28 34.97
CA ASN A 60 -4.70 38.03 34.42
C ASN A 60 -3.46 38.19 35.32
N THR A 61 -3.29 37.38 36.38
CA THR A 61 -1.96 37.19 36.98
C THR A 61 -1.34 35.85 36.59
N GLY A 62 -0.01 35.78 36.72
CA GLY A 62 0.74 34.54 36.60
C GLY A 62 0.78 33.72 37.90
N GLU A 63 -0.06 34.05 38.88
CA GLU A 63 -0.05 33.44 40.20
C GLU A 63 -1.05 32.28 40.28
N VAL A 64 -0.55 31.13 40.71
CA VAL A 64 -1.33 29.91 40.91
C VAL A 64 -1.38 29.54 42.40
N GLN A 65 -2.41 28.82 42.81
CA GLN A 65 -2.49 28.21 44.14
C GLN A 65 -2.94 26.76 44.02
N THR A 66 -2.24 25.84 44.67
CA THR A 66 -2.60 24.42 44.68
C THR A 66 -3.97 24.24 45.34
N VAL A 67 -4.86 23.52 44.67
CA VAL A 67 -6.19 23.14 45.18
C VAL A 67 -6.35 21.62 45.35
N ALA A 68 -5.57 20.84 44.60
CA ALA A 68 -5.50 19.39 44.78
C ALA A 68 -4.87 19.00 46.14
N ASP A 69 -5.01 17.73 46.51
CA ASP A 69 -4.42 17.21 47.75
C ASP A 69 -2.91 17.49 47.81
N ARG A 70 -2.50 18.29 48.79
CA ARG A 70 -1.14 18.81 48.91
C ARG A 70 -0.11 17.70 48.95
N ASP A 71 -0.34 16.68 49.78
CA ASP A 71 0.63 15.61 50.00
C ASP A 71 0.79 14.74 48.75
N THR A 72 -0.30 14.51 48.01
CA THR A 72 -0.29 13.87 46.70
C THR A 72 0.52 14.66 45.69
N VAL A 73 0.32 15.98 45.58
CA VAL A 73 1.08 16.85 44.66
C VAL A 73 2.56 16.90 45.04
N VAL A 74 2.89 17.02 46.33
CA VAL A 74 4.28 16.98 46.82
C VAL A 74 4.95 15.65 46.47
N LYS A 75 4.26 14.53 46.68
CA LYS A 75 4.76 13.21 46.32
C LYS A 75 4.98 13.07 44.82
N ALA A 76 4.07 13.57 43.99
CA ALA A 76 4.21 13.55 42.54
C ALA A 76 5.41 14.39 42.07
N ILE A 77 5.61 15.59 42.65
CA ILE A 77 6.78 16.43 42.39
C ILE A 77 8.07 15.69 42.76
N LYS A 78 8.10 15.03 43.92
CA LYS A 78 9.25 14.24 44.37
C LYS A 78 9.55 13.09 43.42
N THR A 79 8.53 12.36 42.98
CA THR A 79 8.68 11.28 41.97
C THR A 79 9.24 11.81 40.66
N ALA A 80 8.74 12.96 40.20
CA ALA A 80 9.10 13.54 38.91
C ALA A 80 10.51 14.13 38.87
N THR A 81 10.95 14.74 39.98
CA THR A 81 12.15 15.60 40.01
C THR A 81 13.23 15.14 40.99
N GLY A 82 12.91 14.22 41.90
CA GLY A 82 13.78 13.83 43.01
C GLY A 82 13.90 14.88 44.12
N LYS A 83 13.23 16.04 44.01
CA LYS A 83 13.35 17.17 44.95
C LYS A 83 12.23 17.20 45.99
N ASP A 84 12.56 17.62 47.20
CA ASP A 84 11.59 17.81 48.27
C ASP A 84 11.00 19.22 48.23
N VAL A 85 9.66 19.30 48.29
CA VAL A 85 8.96 20.58 48.43
C VAL A 85 9.07 21.05 49.88
N PRO A 86 9.51 22.29 50.14
CA PRO A 86 9.54 22.83 51.50
C PRO A 86 8.16 22.79 52.20
N ALA A 87 8.14 22.56 53.51
CA ALA A 87 6.89 22.35 54.25
C ALA A 87 5.92 23.56 54.19
N ASN A 88 6.45 24.78 54.15
CA ASN A 88 5.67 26.02 54.27
C ASN A 88 5.50 26.78 52.93
N VAL A 89 5.63 26.09 51.80
CA VAL A 89 5.39 26.69 50.48
C VAL A 89 4.31 25.92 49.73
N ASP A 90 3.59 26.64 48.88
CA ASP A 90 2.63 26.04 47.95
C ASP A 90 3.40 25.20 46.90
N PRO A 91 3.05 23.91 46.71
CA PRO A 91 3.84 23.01 45.88
C PRO A 91 3.83 23.39 44.39
N MET A 92 2.70 23.86 43.85
CA MET A 92 2.62 24.27 42.45
C MET A 92 3.33 25.61 42.21
N VAL A 93 3.24 26.55 43.15
CA VAL A 93 4.04 27.79 43.12
C VAL A 93 5.54 27.47 43.18
N TRP A 94 5.94 26.54 44.05
CA TRP A 94 7.33 26.10 44.16
C TRP A 94 7.82 25.44 42.87
N ALA A 95 6.99 24.59 42.25
CA ALA A 95 7.33 23.95 40.98
C ALA A 95 7.46 24.93 39.81
N GLN A 96 6.61 25.97 39.79
CA GLN A 96 6.61 27.01 38.77
C GLN A 96 7.77 28.01 38.95
N SER A 97 8.18 28.30 40.19
CA SER A 97 9.19 29.33 40.51
C SER A 97 10.66 28.88 40.33
N GLY A 98 10.93 27.57 40.29
CA GLY A 98 12.26 27.04 40.01
C GLY A 98 13.32 27.46 41.03
N ASP A 99 13.33 26.84 42.22
CA ASP A 99 14.19 27.15 43.38
C ASP A 99 14.08 28.62 43.85
N LEU A 100 13.75 28.81 45.13
CA LEU A 100 13.40 30.10 45.76
C LEU A 100 14.53 31.16 45.75
N ASN A 101 15.66 30.88 45.10
CA ASN A 101 16.79 31.80 44.90
C ASN A 101 16.88 32.38 43.47
N GLY A 102 15.90 32.14 42.59
CA GLY A 102 15.70 32.95 41.38
C GLY A 102 16.75 32.78 40.27
N THR A 103 17.46 31.65 40.23
CA THR A 103 18.41 31.33 39.14
C THR A 103 18.05 30.08 38.34
N GLY A 104 16.94 29.39 38.66
CA GLY A 104 16.53 28.14 38.03
C GLY A 104 15.48 28.31 36.92
N ASN A 105 15.49 27.39 35.95
CA ASN A 105 14.38 27.22 35.01
C ASN A 105 13.19 26.54 35.74
N PRO A 106 11.93 26.74 35.27
CA PRO A 106 10.77 25.97 35.76
C PRO A 106 11.05 24.46 35.78
N LEU A 107 10.51 23.75 36.78
CA LEU A 107 10.74 22.30 36.91
C LEU A 107 10.01 21.47 35.85
N PHE A 108 8.96 22.05 35.27
CA PHE A 108 8.11 21.44 34.25
C PHE A 108 8.16 22.29 32.97
N GLY A 109 8.26 21.62 31.84
CA GLY A 109 8.22 22.18 30.48
C GLY A 109 7.01 21.69 29.68
N ASP A 110 6.84 22.27 28.50
CA ASP A 110 5.85 21.84 27.52
C ASP A 110 6.47 20.84 26.54
N ASN A 111 5.64 19.91 26.07
CA ASN A 111 6.00 18.90 25.11
C ASN A 111 4.82 18.66 24.17
N SER A 112 4.77 19.46 23.10
CA SER A 112 3.71 19.46 22.10
C SER A 112 4.06 18.64 20.85
N ALA A 113 5.35 18.41 20.58
CA ALA A 113 5.80 17.72 19.38
C ALA A 113 5.74 16.18 19.53
N PHE A 114 5.16 15.50 18.55
CA PHE A 114 5.25 14.06 18.38
C PHE A 114 6.73 13.63 18.23
N PRO A 115 7.20 12.54 18.87
CA PRO A 115 6.47 11.47 19.57
C PRO A 115 6.15 11.73 21.05
N TRP A 116 6.19 12.99 21.51
CA TRP A 116 5.96 13.39 22.89
C TRP A 116 6.92 12.75 23.91
N GLY A 117 8.13 12.38 23.48
CA GLY A 117 9.16 11.81 24.37
C GLY A 117 9.95 12.83 25.19
N SER A 118 9.81 14.15 24.91
CA SER A 118 10.59 15.20 25.59
C SER A 118 10.09 15.50 27.02
N ASP A 119 10.94 16.15 27.83
CA ASP A 119 10.66 16.58 29.22
C ASP A 119 10.11 15.51 30.17
N ALA A 120 10.99 14.58 30.57
CA ALA A 120 10.65 13.48 31.48
C ALA A 120 10.02 13.94 32.81
N ALA A 121 10.40 15.11 33.34
CA ALA A 121 9.86 15.61 34.60
C ALA A 121 8.35 15.94 34.51
N SER A 122 7.90 16.66 33.47
CA SER A 122 6.47 16.99 33.30
C SER A 122 5.63 15.73 33.14
N ARG A 123 6.11 14.76 32.35
CA ARG A 123 5.40 13.49 32.15
C ARG A 123 5.38 12.65 33.41
N ASN A 124 6.53 12.50 34.08
CA ASN A 124 6.59 11.74 35.34
C ASN A 124 5.69 12.35 36.42
N PHE A 125 5.55 13.67 36.44
CA PHE A 125 4.62 14.36 37.34
C PHE A 125 3.16 14.06 36.99
N ALA A 126 2.78 14.17 35.71
CA ALA A 126 1.44 13.82 35.25
C ALA A 126 1.11 12.33 35.50
N ASN A 127 2.05 11.43 35.19
CA ASN A 127 1.94 9.97 35.40
C ASN A 127 1.80 9.62 36.88
N ALA A 128 2.53 10.30 37.77
CA ALA A 128 2.43 10.08 39.21
C ALA A 128 1.07 10.49 39.81
N LEU A 129 0.27 11.28 39.08
CA LEU A 129 -1.05 11.76 39.49
C LEU A 129 -2.20 10.99 38.84
N VAL A 130 -1.95 10.06 37.91
CA VAL A 130 -3.00 9.33 37.17
C VAL A 130 -4.02 8.68 38.10
N SER A 131 -3.59 7.87 39.06
CA SER A 131 -4.52 7.19 39.98
C SER A 131 -5.32 8.16 40.86
N TYR A 132 -4.75 9.33 41.19
CA TYR A 132 -5.47 10.38 41.91
C TYR A 132 -6.59 10.96 41.05
N VAL A 133 -6.33 11.21 39.76
CA VAL A 133 -7.34 11.70 38.82
C VAL A 133 -8.40 10.65 38.51
N GLU A 134 -8.01 9.39 38.33
CA GLU A 134 -8.96 8.29 38.12
C GLU A 134 -9.95 8.16 39.29
N THR A 135 -9.50 8.45 40.51
CA THR A 135 -10.33 8.36 41.72
C THR A 135 -11.19 9.60 41.95
N ASN A 136 -10.64 10.80 41.75
CA ASN A 136 -11.27 12.06 42.19
C ASN A 136 -11.79 12.93 41.04
N GLY A 137 -11.46 12.58 39.80
CA GLY A 137 -11.78 13.41 38.63
C GLY A 137 -13.24 13.36 38.23
N ALA A 138 -13.73 14.50 37.74
CA ALA A 138 -14.98 14.57 37.00
C ALA A 138 -14.79 13.89 35.64
N GLU A 139 -15.79 13.11 35.23
CA GLU A 139 -15.76 12.39 33.96
C GLU A 139 -16.45 13.20 32.86
N ALA A 140 -15.85 13.19 31.67
CA ALA A 140 -16.37 13.84 30.49
C ALA A 140 -16.07 12.98 29.26
N THR A 141 -17.09 12.70 28.45
CA THR A 141 -16.93 11.95 27.19
C THR A 141 -17.07 12.91 26.02
N ALA A 142 -16.07 12.90 25.14
CA ALA A 142 -16.07 13.72 23.96
C ALA A 142 -17.03 13.16 22.90
N ASP A 143 -18.05 13.95 22.57
CA ASP A 143 -19.05 13.63 21.54
C ASP A 143 -18.75 14.29 20.18
N ALA A 144 -17.81 15.23 20.15
CA ALA A 144 -17.37 15.96 18.98
C ALA A 144 -15.85 16.15 18.96
N GLU A 145 -15.34 16.63 17.82
CA GLU A 145 -13.94 16.99 17.63
C GLU A 145 -13.87 18.31 16.83
N PRO A 146 -13.33 19.41 17.40
CA PRO A 146 -12.77 19.52 18.75
C PRO A 146 -13.83 19.38 19.85
N TYR A 147 -13.40 19.03 21.07
CA TYR A 147 -14.26 18.91 22.25
C TYR A 147 -14.03 20.06 23.23
N GLU A 148 -15.10 20.74 23.63
CA GLU A 148 -15.07 21.80 24.64
C GLU A 148 -15.32 21.19 26.02
N LEU A 149 -14.24 20.95 26.76
CA LEU A 149 -14.31 20.44 28.12
C LEU A 149 -14.67 21.57 29.08
N SER A 150 -15.85 21.46 29.71
CA SER A 150 -16.31 22.40 30.74
C SER A 150 -15.63 22.13 32.08
N VAL A 151 -15.07 23.17 32.70
CA VAL A 151 -14.39 23.11 34.00
C VAL A 151 -14.93 24.19 34.95
N PRO A 152 -14.91 23.96 36.28
CA PRO A 152 -15.66 24.80 37.22
C PRO A 152 -15.06 26.20 37.43
N GLU A 153 -13.73 26.35 37.39
CA GLU A 153 -13.02 27.59 37.67
C GLU A 153 -11.83 27.77 36.73
N ALA A 154 -11.24 28.97 36.70
CA ALA A 154 -10.04 29.23 35.91
C ALA A 154 -8.81 28.67 36.64
N GLY A 155 -8.08 27.77 35.99
CA GLY A 155 -6.99 27.06 36.65
C GLY A 155 -6.22 26.11 35.73
N LEU A 156 -5.30 25.39 36.37
CA LEU A 156 -4.50 24.32 35.79
C LEU A 156 -5.13 22.97 36.14
N TYR A 157 -5.33 22.14 35.12
CA TYR A 157 -6.01 20.86 35.20
C TYR A 157 -5.09 19.73 34.74
N LEU A 158 -5.33 18.53 35.27
CA LEU A 158 -4.81 17.28 34.75
C LEU A 158 -5.95 16.47 34.16
N ILE A 159 -5.77 16.07 32.91
CA ILE A 159 -6.70 15.27 32.11
C ILE A 159 -6.08 13.89 31.89
N VAL A 160 -6.83 12.84 32.21
CA VAL A 160 -6.44 11.44 32.03
C VAL A 160 -7.48 10.76 31.14
N ASP A 161 -7.03 10.12 30.08
CA ASP A 161 -7.88 9.33 29.20
C ASP A 161 -8.16 7.95 29.82
N THR A 162 -9.42 7.72 30.18
CA THR A 162 -9.89 6.50 30.84
C THR A 162 -10.74 5.64 29.92
N THR A 163 -10.73 5.90 28.61
CA THR A 163 -11.52 5.17 27.61
C THR A 163 -11.30 3.65 27.75
N ALA A 164 -12.36 2.91 28.04
CA ALA A 164 -12.32 1.45 28.05
C ALA A 164 -12.30 0.95 26.61
N ASP A 165 -11.34 0.08 26.27
CA ASP A 165 -11.24 -0.59 24.97
C ASP A 165 -11.40 0.36 23.78
N ALA A 166 -10.47 1.33 23.67
CA ALA A 166 -10.43 2.27 22.57
C ALA A 166 -10.22 1.55 21.23
N THR A 167 -11.30 1.11 20.60
CA THR A 167 -11.26 0.59 19.23
C THR A 167 -10.81 1.73 18.33
N ALA A 168 -9.80 1.50 17.47
CA ALA A 168 -9.25 2.45 16.51
C ALA A 168 -8.24 3.52 16.98
N THR A 169 -7.86 3.54 18.27
CA THR A 169 -6.92 4.55 18.81
C THR A 169 -6.25 4.07 20.09
N GLN A 170 -5.11 4.66 20.45
CA GLN A 170 -4.49 4.47 21.76
C GLN A 170 -5.07 5.43 22.80
N LYS A 171 -4.91 5.12 24.09
CA LYS A 171 -5.18 6.10 25.15
C LYS A 171 -4.21 7.28 25.03
N SER A 172 -4.69 8.49 25.29
CA SER A 172 -3.82 9.66 25.40
C SER A 172 -2.90 9.54 26.60
N LEU A 173 -1.66 10.03 26.43
CA LEU A 173 -0.81 10.36 27.57
C LEU A 173 -1.53 11.34 28.50
N PRO A 174 -1.28 11.31 29.82
CA PRO A 174 -1.82 12.30 30.75
C PRO A 174 -1.42 13.73 30.38
N ILE A 175 -2.37 14.66 30.45
CA ILE A 175 -2.22 16.03 29.94
C ILE A 175 -2.41 17.03 31.07
N ILE A 176 -1.38 17.84 31.32
CA ILE A 176 -1.50 19.04 32.15
C ILE A 176 -1.78 20.22 31.23
N VAL A 177 -2.90 20.90 31.46
CA VAL A 177 -3.35 22.03 30.62
C VAL A 177 -4.08 23.04 31.50
N GLY A 178 -3.88 24.33 31.23
CA GLY A 178 -4.60 25.40 31.92
C GLY A 178 -5.67 26.01 31.05
N THR A 179 -6.71 26.56 31.67
CA THR A 179 -7.66 27.44 30.98
C THR A 179 -6.95 28.69 30.44
N ALA A 180 -7.58 29.39 29.51
CA ALA A 180 -6.98 30.56 28.86
C ALA A 180 -6.54 31.61 29.89
N ASN A 181 -5.26 32.02 29.84
CA ASN A 181 -4.69 33.04 30.72
C ASN A 181 -3.57 33.79 30.00
N THR A 182 -3.79 35.08 29.75
CA THR A 182 -2.88 35.95 28.99
C THR A 182 -1.56 36.21 29.72
N ALA A 183 -1.55 36.25 31.05
CA ALA A 183 -0.35 36.48 31.85
C ALA A 183 0.57 35.26 31.89
N LEU A 184 -0.01 34.06 31.83
CA LEU A 184 0.70 32.78 31.73
C LEU A 184 0.99 32.36 30.28
N GLY A 185 0.45 33.08 29.29
CA GLY A 185 0.54 32.71 27.88
C GLY A 185 -0.21 31.42 27.53
N MET A 186 -1.19 31.02 28.35
CA MET A 186 -2.00 29.83 28.13
C MET A 186 -3.20 30.17 27.23
N THR A 187 -3.45 29.33 26.23
CA THR A 187 -4.53 29.53 25.26
C THR A 187 -5.84 28.86 25.68
N GLY A 188 -5.81 27.96 26.67
CA GLY A 188 -6.97 27.10 26.98
C GLY A 188 -7.16 25.97 25.97
N GLN A 189 -6.15 25.66 25.14
CA GLN A 189 -6.26 24.66 24.09
C GLN A 189 -5.10 23.68 24.15
N ILE A 190 -5.38 22.42 23.83
CA ILE A 190 -4.36 21.38 23.76
C ILE A 190 -4.70 20.34 22.69
N GLU A 191 -3.66 19.79 22.04
CA GLU A 191 -3.78 18.59 21.23
C GLU A 191 -3.64 17.36 22.13
N VAL A 192 -4.59 16.42 22.04
CA VAL A 192 -4.50 15.16 22.77
C VAL A 192 -3.33 14.34 22.26
N LYS A 193 -2.67 13.64 23.17
CA LYS A 193 -1.40 12.95 22.92
C LYS A 193 -1.65 11.46 22.77
N ASN A 194 -2.53 11.11 21.83
CA ASN A 194 -2.82 9.73 21.44
C ASN A 194 -2.51 9.46 19.96
N GLN A 195 -2.65 8.20 19.54
CA GLN A 195 -2.32 7.77 18.19
C GLN A 195 -3.48 7.01 17.55
N LYS A 196 -3.91 7.44 16.36
CA LYS A 196 -4.79 6.68 15.47
C LYS A 196 -4.15 5.34 15.18
N THR A 197 -4.93 4.29 15.31
CA THR A 197 -4.52 2.94 14.91
C THR A 197 -5.27 2.46 13.68
N ASN A 198 -6.47 2.99 13.42
CA ASN A 198 -7.33 2.70 12.26
C ASN A 198 -6.95 3.41 10.95
N VAL A 199 -5.67 3.63 10.71
CA VAL A 199 -5.20 4.22 9.45
C VAL A 199 -4.58 3.11 8.61
N PRO A 200 -5.30 2.53 7.62
CA PRO A 200 -4.76 1.48 6.79
C PRO A 200 -3.46 1.92 6.12
N PRO A 201 -2.47 1.02 5.99
CA PRO A 201 -1.25 1.34 5.26
C PRO A 201 -1.54 1.58 3.79
N LYS A 202 -0.64 2.29 3.11
CA LYS A 202 -0.68 2.38 1.64
C LYS A 202 0.06 1.19 1.04
N LYS A 203 -0.54 0.55 0.05
CA LYS A 203 0.04 -0.55 -0.71
C LYS A 203 0.33 -0.10 -2.15
N THR A 204 1.53 -0.35 -2.65
CA THR A 204 1.91 -0.05 -4.05
C THR A 204 2.65 -1.21 -4.69
N VAL A 205 2.61 -1.28 -6.01
CA VAL A 205 3.34 -2.25 -6.84
C VAL A 205 4.02 -1.52 -8.01
N THR A 206 5.11 -2.10 -8.51
CA THR A 206 5.71 -1.78 -9.81
C THR A 206 6.16 -3.08 -10.49
N GLY A 207 6.43 -3.04 -11.79
CA GLY A 207 6.78 -4.21 -12.60
C GLY A 207 5.62 -4.76 -13.41
N ASP A 208 4.44 -4.16 -13.33
CA ASP A 208 3.32 -4.38 -14.24
C ASP A 208 3.43 -3.51 -15.49
N ASN A 209 2.64 -3.85 -16.51
CA ASN A 209 2.45 -3.06 -17.71
C ASN A 209 0.98 -2.63 -17.82
N ASP A 210 0.69 -1.38 -17.48
CA ASP A 210 -0.65 -0.79 -17.50
C ASP A 210 -1.69 -1.63 -16.74
N GLY A 211 -1.38 -2.06 -15.51
CA GLY A 211 -2.28 -2.87 -14.68
C GLY A 211 -2.34 -4.35 -15.08
N THR A 212 -1.49 -4.79 -16.00
CA THR A 212 -1.43 -6.18 -16.44
C THR A 212 -0.07 -6.83 -16.25
N VAL A 213 -0.06 -8.16 -16.16
CA VAL A 213 1.13 -8.96 -15.87
C VAL A 213 1.13 -10.27 -16.65
N SER A 214 2.32 -10.78 -16.94
CA SER A 214 2.54 -12.14 -17.43
C SER A 214 2.96 -13.08 -16.30
N VAL A 215 2.69 -14.37 -16.49
CA VAL A 215 3.19 -15.42 -15.59
C VAL A 215 4.73 -15.42 -15.57
N GLY A 216 5.28 -15.47 -14.37
CA GLY A 216 6.72 -15.42 -14.11
C GLY A 216 7.30 -14.01 -14.04
N ASP A 217 6.49 -12.96 -14.18
CA ASP A 217 6.98 -11.60 -13.99
C ASP A 217 7.32 -11.33 -12.52
N ALA A 218 8.34 -10.49 -12.31
CA ALA A 218 8.75 -10.05 -10.98
C ALA A 218 8.07 -8.71 -10.67
N LEU A 219 7.37 -8.66 -9.54
CA LEU A 219 6.65 -7.49 -9.04
C LEU A 219 7.30 -6.98 -7.76
N HIS A 220 7.44 -5.66 -7.65
CA HIS A 220 8.06 -5.01 -6.50
C HIS A 220 7.00 -4.29 -5.67
N TYR A 221 6.72 -4.80 -4.48
CA TYR A 221 5.70 -4.26 -3.58
C TYR A 221 6.29 -3.38 -2.49
N ALA A 222 5.52 -2.38 -2.07
CA ALA A 222 5.78 -1.62 -0.85
C ALA A 222 4.51 -1.49 0.00
N ILE A 223 4.66 -1.65 1.31
CA ILE A 223 3.65 -1.35 2.34
C ILE A 223 4.17 -0.14 3.12
N GLU A 224 3.48 1.00 3.03
CA GLU A 224 3.84 2.24 3.73
C GLU A 224 2.89 2.48 4.91
N GLY A 225 3.42 2.36 6.12
CA GLY A 225 2.83 2.86 7.36
C GLY A 225 3.62 4.05 7.90
N ALA A 226 3.44 4.37 9.18
CA ALA A 226 4.17 5.43 9.89
C ALA A 226 4.90 4.87 11.11
N VAL A 227 6.07 5.42 11.43
CA VAL A 227 6.81 5.07 12.65
C VAL A 227 5.98 5.56 13.86
N PRO A 228 5.50 4.66 14.74
CA PRO A 228 4.70 5.06 15.89
C PRO A 228 5.56 5.72 16.97
N SER A 229 4.91 6.51 17.83
CA SER A 229 5.47 6.88 19.13
C SER A 229 5.44 5.67 20.05
N THR A 230 6.55 5.45 20.75
CA THR A 230 6.66 4.43 21.81
C THR A 230 6.56 5.04 23.22
N THR A 231 6.25 6.33 23.33
CA THR A 231 6.14 7.04 24.61
C THR A 231 5.06 6.39 25.49
N ASP A 232 5.45 6.06 26.72
CA ASP A 232 4.66 5.36 27.75
C ASP A 232 3.98 4.05 27.29
N GLN A 233 4.46 3.44 26.21
CA GLN A 233 4.07 2.08 25.81
C GLN A 233 4.81 1.04 26.66
N ASP A 234 4.18 -0.11 26.92
CA ASP A 234 4.80 -1.22 27.64
C ASP A 234 5.82 -2.00 26.79
N ALA A 235 6.61 -2.87 27.41
CA ALA A 235 7.66 -3.62 26.72
C ALA A 235 7.14 -4.66 25.70
N GLU A 236 5.87 -5.05 25.78
CA GLU A 236 5.20 -6.01 24.88
C GLU A 236 4.60 -5.31 23.64
N TYR A 237 4.59 -3.98 23.62
CA TYR A 237 4.14 -3.19 22.48
C TYR A 237 4.85 -3.60 21.19
N THR A 238 4.05 -3.83 20.15
CA THR A 238 4.50 -4.22 18.81
C THR A 238 3.82 -3.42 17.72
N TYR A 239 4.52 -3.30 16.60
CA TYR A 239 3.98 -2.77 15.34
C TYR A 239 4.16 -3.84 14.27
N VAL A 240 3.06 -4.31 13.69
CA VAL A 240 3.03 -5.49 12.81
C VAL A 240 2.40 -5.13 11.48
N PHE A 241 3.11 -5.33 10.38
CA PHE A 241 2.52 -5.33 9.04
C PHE A 241 2.02 -6.74 8.73
N ASN A 242 0.79 -6.85 8.25
CA ASN A 242 0.18 -8.08 7.75
C ASN A 242 -0.08 -7.93 6.25
N ASP A 243 0.32 -8.92 5.46
CA ASP A 243 0.16 -8.95 4.01
C ASP A 243 -0.86 -10.00 3.58
N TYR A 244 -1.69 -9.70 2.58
CA TYR A 244 -2.76 -10.56 2.08
C TYR A 244 -2.67 -10.67 0.55
N ALA A 245 -1.79 -11.56 0.08
CA ALA A 245 -1.61 -11.84 -1.33
C ALA A 245 -2.59 -12.92 -1.84
N SER A 246 -3.02 -12.84 -3.10
CA SER A 246 -3.74 -13.95 -3.76
C SER A 246 -2.80 -15.10 -4.14
N ALA A 247 -3.37 -16.21 -4.63
CA ALA A 247 -2.59 -17.33 -5.15
C ALA A 247 -1.76 -16.96 -6.39
N GLY A 248 -2.10 -15.83 -7.04
CA GLY A 248 -1.37 -15.22 -8.15
C GLY A 248 0.04 -14.73 -7.82
N LEU A 249 0.45 -14.72 -6.54
CA LEU A 249 1.77 -14.28 -6.10
C LEU A 249 2.51 -15.38 -5.33
N SER A 250 3.77 -15.56 -5.69
CA SER A 250 4.76 -16.33 -4.93
C SER A 250 5.76 -15.37 -4.31
N ILE A 251 5.87 -15.38 -2.98
CA ILE A 251 6.65 -14.41 -2.21
C ILE A 251 7.72 -15.15 -1.41
N ASP A 252 8.97 -14.73 -1.53
CA ASP A 252 10.06 -15.21 -0.69
C ASP A 252 10.15 -14.41 0.62
N THR A 253 9.97 -15.06 1.78
CA THR A 253 9.98 -14.39 3.09
C THR A 253 11.36 -14.28 3.74
N HIS A 254 12.43 -14.67 3.05
CA HIS A 254 13.79 -14.36 3.51
C HIS A 254 14.01 -12.85 3.61
N LYS A 255 14.78 -12.40 4.61
CA LYS A 255 15.12 -10.97 4.80
C LYS A 255 16.02 -10.39 3.71
N THR A 256 16.63 -11.25 2.88
CA THR A 256 17.27 -10.82 1.64
C THR A 256 16.27 -10.19 0.66
N ASN A 257 15.00 -10.62 0.70
CA ASN A 257 13.89 -10.08 -0.08
C ASN A 257 13.05 -9.08 0.74
N VAL A 258 12.57 -9.47 1.92
CA VAL A 258 11.69 -8.65 2.77
C VAL A 258 12.51 -7.69 3.64
N LYS A 259 12.49 -6.40 3.29
CA LYS A 259 13.30 -5.35 3.93
C LYS A 259 12.44 -4.23 4.49
N VAL A 260 12.85 -3.67 5.64
CA VAL A 260 12.15 -2.58 6.32
C VAL A 260 12.99 -1.31 6.28
N TYR A 261 12.36 -0.16 6.05
CA TYR A 261 12.99 1.17 5.97
C TYR A 261 12.22 2.14 6.86
N ALA A 262 12.92 3.06 7.54
CA ALA A 262 12.31 4.04 8.44
C ALA A 262 12.80 5.47 8.13
N GLY A 263 11.86 6.38 7.87
CA GLY A 263 12.07 7.76 7.45
C GLY A 263 11.61 8.02 6.02
N ASP A 264 11.21 9.26 5.73
CA ASP A 264 10.55 9.61 4.45
C ASP A 264 11.42 9.39 3.21
N ASN A 265 12.74 9.49 3.39
CA ASN A 265 13.75 9.37 2.34
C ASN A 265 14.75 8.24 2.63
N ALA A 266 14.35 7.24 3.42
CA ALA A 266 15.24 6.16 3.83
C ALA A 266 15.67 5.29 2.64
N THR A 267 16.99 5.16 2.45
CA THR A 267 17.61 4.31 1.42
C THR A 267 18.27 3.06 1.99
N GLU A 268 18.55 3.04 3.28
CA GLU A 268 19.16 1.91 3.98
C GLU A 268 18.09 1.13 4.75
N ALA A 269 18.15 -0.19 4.63
CA ALA A 269 17.25 -1.07 5.37
C ALA A 269 17.67 -1.13 6.84
N LEU A 270 16.69 -1.32 7.74
CA LEU A 270 16.94 -1.66 9.13
C LEU A 270 17.74 -2.97 9.21
N ALA A 271 18.56 -3.09 10.24
CA ALA A 271 19.30 -4.33 10.49
C ALA A 271 18.33 -5.50 10.75
N ASP A 272 18.70 -6.70 10.32
CA ASP A 272 17.88 -7.90 10.44
C ASP A 272 17.42 -8.19 11.87
N ALA A 273 18.17 -7.77 12.89
CA ALA A 273 17.81 -7.97 14.30
C ALA A 273 16.64 -7.08 14.78
N GLU A 274 16.29 -6.02 14.03
CA GLU A 274 15.26 -5.03 14.43
C GLU A 274 13.83 -5.46 14.09
N TYR A 275 13.66 -6.50 13.27
CA TYR A 275 12.34 -6.99 12.87
C TYR A 275 12.34 -8.49 12.65
N THR A 276 11.15 -9.11 12.66
CA THR A 276 10.96 -10.52 12.30
C THR A 276 10.03 -10.63 11.10
N VAL A 277 10.21 -11.69 10.31
CA VAL A 277 9.29 -12.05 9.22
C VAL A 277 8.69 -13.42 9.54
N SER A 278 7.37 -13.55 9.41
CA SER A 278 6.65 -14.80 9.69
C SER A 278 5.68 -15.13 8.55
N PRO A 279 5.67 -16.36 8.02
CA PRO A 279 6.62 -17.43 8.30
C PRO A 279 8.03 -17.07 7.79
N ALA A 280 9.07 -17.48 8.50
CA ALA A 280 10.46 -17.19 8.11
C ALA A 280 10.99 -18.14 7.03
N ASP A 281 11.90 -17.60 6.21
CA ASP A 281 12.87 -18.31 5.36
C ASP A 281 12.24 -19.34 4.41
N ARG A 282 11.16 -18.94 3.73
CA ARG A 282 10.49 -19.80 2.75
C ARG A 282 9.73 -19.01 1.69
N THR A 283 9.39 -19.70 0.62
CA THR A 283 8.43 -19.19 -0.36
C THR A 283 7.00 -19.49 0.10
N VAL A 284 6.12 -18.50 0.01
CA VAL A 284 4.69 -18.59 0.35
C VAL A 284 3.81 -18.11 -0.80
N THR A 285 2.58 -18.59 -0.82
CA THR A 285 1.48 -18.15 -1.69
C THR A 285 0.24 -17.98 -0.83
N GLY A 286 -0.51 -16.89 -1.02
CA GLY A 286 -1.71 -16.61 -0.23
C GLY A 286 -3.00 -17.03 -0.91
N ASN A 287 -4.14 -16.68 -0.28
CA ASN A 287 -5.48 -16.87 -0.82
C ASN A 287 -6.28 -15.55 -0.93
N GLY A 288 -5.62 -14.41 -0.65
CA GLY A 288 -6.21 -13.07 -0.65
C GLY A 288 -7.08 -12.73 0.56
N LYS A 289 -7.19 -13.64 1.55
CA LYS A 289 -8.05 -13.46 2.73
C LYS A 289 -7.29 -13.64 4.04
N ASP A 290 -6.48 -14.68 4.12
CA ASP A 290 -5.66 -14.98 5.29
C ASP A 290 -4.30 -14.31 5.15
N ILE A 291 -3.67 -14.03 6.29
CA ILE A 291 -2.33 -13.43 6.34
C ILE A 291 -1.36 -14.36 5.60
N THR A 292 -0.75 -13.83 4.54
CA THR A 292 0.26 -14.53 3.75
C THR A 292 1.61 -14.49 4.46
N PHE A 293 2.00 -13.30 4.94
CA PHE A 293 3.12 -13.13 5.85
C PHE A 293 2.94 -11.87 6.71
N SER A 294 3.70 -11.78 7.79
CA SER A 294 3.77 -10.63 8.68
C SER A 294 5.21 -10.16 8.89
N VAL A 295 5.37 -8.86 9.11
CA VAL A 295 6.62 -8.22 9.56
C VAL A 295 6.36 -7.54 10.89
N SER A 296 7.06 -7.96 11.95
CA SER A 296 6.86 -7.44 13.31
C SER A 296 8.08 -6.68 13.80
N LEU A 297 7.85 -5.50 14.39
CA LEU A 297 8.83 -4.72 15.12
C LEU A 297 8.44 -4.67 16.60
N THR A 298 9.41 -4.92 17.47
CA THR A 298 9.23 -4.79 18.92
C THR A 298 9.38 -3.34 19.36
N LYS A 299 8.86 -2.99 20.54
CA LYS A 299 9.12 -1.68 21.14
C LYS A 299 10.62 -1.34 21.20
N ALA A 300 11.48 -2.30 21.57
CA ALA A 300 12.92 -2.05 21.68
C ALA A 300 13.58 -1.65 20.34
N ALA A 301 13.07 -2.17 19.21
CA ALA A 301 13.48 -1.74 17.89
C ALA A 301 12.91 -0.35 17.55
N LEU A 302 11.63 -0.12 17.83
CA LEU A 302 10.94 1.16 17.57
C LEU A 302 11.49 2.32 18.40
N ASP A 303 12.00 2.06 19.61
CA ASP A 303 12.65 3.06 20.47
C ASP A 303 13.88 3.69 19.79
N LYS A 304 14.56 2.94 18.92
CA LYS A 304 15.71 3.43 18.14
C LYS A 304 15.29 4.34 16.98
N LEU A 305 14.00 4.35 16.63
CA LEU A 305 13.44 5.07 15.49
C LEU A 305 12.68 6.34 15.90
N GLN A 306 12.66 6.70 17.19
CA GLN A 306 11.86 7.81 17.69
C GLN A 306 12.29 9.19 17.15
N ASN A 307 13.50 9.31 16.59
CA ASN A 307 13.95 10.51 15.88
C ASN A 307 13.25 10.75 14.53
N VAL A 308 12.60 9.71 13.97
CA VAL A 308 11.81 9.75 12.74
C VAL A 308 10.36 9.33 12.98
N ALA A 309 9.88 9.38 14.23
CA ALA A 309 8.48 9.10 14.53
C ALA A 309 7.54 9.98 13.70
N GLY A 310 6.47 9.39 13.17
CA GLY A 310 5.49 10.05 12.31
C GLY A 310 5.87 10.04 10.83
N GLN A 311 7.14 9.83 10.51
CA GLN A 311 7.60 9.60 9.13
C GLN A 311 7.30 8.17 8.67
N LYS A 312 7.54 7.89 7.38
CA LYS A 312 7.30 6.56 6.78
C LYS A 312 8.01 5.42 7.51
N LEU A 313 7.28 4.33 7.72
CA LEU A 313 7.81 3.00 8.01
C LEU A 313 7.39 2.07 6.86
N THR A 314 8.35 1.62 6.05
CA THR A 314 8.06 0.94 4.78
C THR A 314 8.61 -0.48 4.76
N VAL A 315 7.76 -1.46 4.46
CA VAL A 315 8.19 -2.82 4.09
C VAL A 315 8.25 -2.91 2.57
N LYS A 316 9.38 -3.34 2.01
CA LYS A 316 9.55 -3.61 0.57
C LYS A 316 9.89 -5.09 0.37
N TYR A 317 9.33 -5.68 -0.68
CA TYR A 317 9.61 -7.06 -1.06
C TYR A 317 9.23 -7.32 -2.51
N ASP A 318 9.85 -8.34 -3.10
CA ASP A 318 9.55 -8.81 -4.45
C ASP A 318 8.66 -10.06 -4.40
N ALA A 319 7.83 -10.21 -5.43
CA ALA A 319 6.96 -11.37 -5.65
C ALA A 319 7.04 -11.81 -7.10
N THR A 320 6.81 -13.10 -7.38
CA THR A 320 6.71 -13.64 -8.74
C THR A 320 5.27 -14.00 -9.07
N VAL A 321 4.81 -13.61 -10.26
CA VAL A 321 3.46 -13.96 -10.74
C VAL A 321 3.37 -15.45 -11.03
N THR A 322 2.37 -16.11 -10.46
CA THR A 322 2.15 -17.56 -10.59
C THR A 322 1.16 -17.90 -11.70
N ASP A 323 1.02 -19.19 -11.99
CA ASP A 323 0.05 -19.73 -12.95
C ASP A 323 -1.42 -19.41 -12.61
N ASP A 324 -1.75 -19.06 -11.36
CA ASP A 324 -3.10 -18.68 -10.96
C ASP A 324 -3.59 -17.42 -11.70
N ALA A 325 -2.66 -16.55 -12.10
CA ALA A 325 -2.93 -15.35 -12.90
C ALA A 325 -3.57 -15.67 -14.27
N LYS A 326 -3.43 -16.91 -14.78
CA LYS A 326 -4.08 -17.34 -16.03
C LYS A 326 -5.61 -17.34 -15.93
N THR A 327 -6.14 -17.44 -14.71
CA THR A 327 -7.59 -17.56 -14.45
C THR A 327 -8.13 -16.50 -13.51
N ASN A 328 -7.32 -16.04 -12.56
CA ASN A 328 -7.74 -15.14 -11.49
C ASN A 328 -6.94 -13.83 -11.50
N PRO A 329 -7.53 -12.70 -11.09
CA PRO A 329 -6.75 -11.49 -10.84
C PRO A 329 -5.68 -11.71 -9.77
N VAL A 330 -4.54 -11.05 -9.95
CA VAL A 330 -3.46 -11.00 -8.97
C VAL A 330 -3.78 -9.87 -8.00
N THR A 331 -4.10 -10.19 -6.74
CA THR A 331 -4.48 -9.18 -5.74
C THR A 331 -3.54 -9.19 -4.55
N ASN A 332 -3.37 -8.02 -3.95
CA ASN A 332 -2.56 -7.86 -2.76
C ASN A 332 -3.02 -6.66 -1.92
N SER A 333 -3.24 -6.86 -0.63
CA SER A 333 -3.53 -5.79 0.33
C SER A 333 -2.69 -5.95 1.60
N ALA A 334 -2.71 -4.93 2.45
CA ALA A 334 -2.00 -4.98 3.73
C ALA A 334 -2.81 -4.35 4.87
N GLU A 335 -2.48 -4.73 6.09
CA GLU A 335 -2.99 -4.16 7.33
C GLU A 335 -1.79 -3.87 8.26
N VAL A 336 -1.95 -2.91 9.17
CA VAL A 336 -1.06 -2.71 10.30
C VAL A 336 -1.80 -3.05 11.60
N SER A 337 -1.16 -3.78 12.50
CA SER A 337 -1.53 -3.83 13.91
C SER A 337 -0.57 -2.97 14.73
N ASN A 338 -1.12 -1.97 15.42
CA ASN A 338 -0.39 -1.03 16.27
C ASN A 338 -0.80 -1.26 17.73
N GLY A 339 0.07 -1.89 18.53
CA GLY A 339 -0.22 -2.23 19.93
C GLY A 339 -1.44 -3.15 20.06
N GLY A 340 -1.62 -4.08 19.13
CA GLY A 340 -2.76 -5.01 19.08
C GLY A 340 -4.02 -4.45 18.39
N ASN A 341 -4.10 -3.15 18.13
CA ASN A 341 -5.22 -2.54 17.43
C ASN A 341 -5.00 -2.59 15.91
N THR A 342 -6.01 -3.02 15.16
CA THR A 342 -5.89 -3.15 13.71
C THR A 342 -6.22 -1.85 12.98
N SER A 343 -5.53 -1.63 11.86
CA SER A 343 -5.76 -0.47 11.00
C SER A 343 -6.96 -0.61 10.09
N GLY A 344 -7.47 -1.83 9.93
CA GLY A 344 -8.23 -2.22 8.74
C GLY A 344 -7.31 -2.40 7.53
N THR A 345 -7.85 -3.00 6.48
CA THR A 345 -7.10 -3.34 5.27
C THR A 345 -6.96 -2.15 4.32
N SER A 346 -5.82 -2.06 3.65
CA SER A 346 -5.56 -1.11 2.58
C SER A 346 -6.52 -1.35 1.41
N THR A 347 -6.69 -0.33 0.56
CA THR A 347 -7.22 -0.58 -0.79
C THR A 347 -6.35 -1.63 -1.48
N PRO A 348 -6.91 -2.74 -2.01
CA PRO A 348 -6.12 -3.76 -2.68
C PRO A 348 -5.50 -3.24 -3.97
N VAL A 349 -4.26 -3.64 -4.23
CA VAL A 349 -3.69 -3.66 -5.57
C VAL A 349 -4.33 -4.82 -6.32
N ILE A 350 -4.76 -4.59 -7.56
CA ILE A 350 -5.37 -5.59 -8.44
C ILE A 350 -4.68 -5.49 -9.81
N LEU A 351 -4.12 -6.60 -10.27
CA LEU A 351 -3.51 -6.73 -11.59
C LEU A 351 -4.18 -7.86 -12.37
N HIS A 352 -4.18 -7.74 -13.69
CA HIS A 352 -4.88 -8.66 -14.58
C HIS A 352 -3.92 -9.34 -15.57
N SER A 353 -4.35 -10.46 -16.14
CA SER A 353 -3.66 -11.08 -17.25
C SER A 353 -4.62 -11.32 -18.40
N ASN A 354 -4.09 -11.20 -19.61
CA ASN A 354 -4.77 -11.47 -20.84
C ASN A 354 -4.68 -12.93 -21.25
N SER A 355 -5.62 -13.32 -22.11
CA SER A 355 -5.58 -14.58 -22.84
C SER A 355 -6.13 -14.40 -24.25
N PHE A 356 -5.70 -15.26 -25.15
CA PHE A 356 -6.27 -15.35 -26.49
C PHE A 356 -6.23 -16.78 -27.01
N GLU A 357 -7.05 -17.04 -28.01
CA GLU A 357 -7.08 -18.31 -28.72
C GLU A 357 -7.20 -18.11 -30.23
N PHE A 358 -6.75 -19.10 -31.00
CA PHE A 358 -6.97 -19.19 -32.44
C PHE A 358 -7.21 -20.65 -32.84
N THR A 359 -7.77 -20.86 -34.02
CA THR A 359 -8.11 -22.20 -34.51
C THR A 359 -7.01 -22.75 -35.40
N LYS A 360 -6.58 -23.98 -35.13
CA LYS A 360 -5.79 -24.78 -36.06
C LYS A 360 -6.68 -25.75 -36.82
N GLN A 361 -6.50 -25.83 -38.13
CA GLN A 361 -7.23 -26.78 -38.98
C GLN A 361 -6.37 -27.32 -40.13
N TRP A 362 -6.88 -28.35 -40.78
CA TRP A 362 -6.46 -28.78 -42.12
C TRP A 362 -7.15 -27.95 -43.20
N ALA A 363 -6.65 -28.01 -44.44
CA ALA A 363 -7.24 -27.31 -45.58
C ALA A 363 -8.69 -27.71 -45.91
N ASP A 364 -9.11 -28.92 -45.51
CA ASP A 364 -10.50 -29.40 -45.61
C ASP A 364 -11.39 -28.97 -44.43
N GLY A 365 -10.85 -28.18 -43.49
CA GLY A 365 -11.52 -27.70 -42.28
C GLY A 365 -11.50 -28.69 -41.12
N SER A 366 -10.92 -29.88 -41.27
CA SER A 366 -10.83 -30.86 -40.19
C SER A 366 -9.88 -30.41 -39.07
N THR A 367 -10.20 -30.72 -37.82
CA THR A 367 -9.37 -30.44 -36.63
C THR A 367 -8.67 -31.69 -36.06
N THR A 368 -8.94 -32.87 -36.63
CA THR A 368 -8.43 -34.14 -36.11
C THR A 368 -6.95 -34.34 -36.43
N GLY A 369 -6.17 -34.82 -35.46
CA GLY A 369 -4.76 -35.18 -35.65
C GLY A 369 -3.80 -33.99 -35.71
N LEU A 370 -4.17 -32.87 -35.08
CA LEU A 370 -3.36 -31.64 -35.02
C LEU A 370 -2.55 -31.50 -33.73
N ASP A 371 -2.71 -32.41 -32.76
CA ASP A 371 -2.12 -32.36 -31.41
C ASP A 371 -0.59 -32.39 -31.38
N LYS A 372 0.04 -32.81 -32.49
CA LYS A 372 1.51 -32.78 -32.66
C LYS A 372 2.05 -31.45 -33.20
N ALA A 373 1.18 -30.54 -33.64
CA ALA A 373 1.62 -29.20 -33.98
C ALA A 373 2.03 -28.45 -32.71
N VAL A 374 3.03 -27.58 -32.84
CA VAL A 374 3.53 -26.74 -31.75
C VAL A 374 3.63 -25.31 -32.23
N PHE A 375 3.06 -24.41 -31.46
CA PHE A 375 3.13 -22.98 -31.65
C PHE A 375 4.02 -22.37 -30.57
N SER A 376 4.92 -21.49 -30.99
CA SER A 376 5.63 -20.59 -30.10
C SER A 376 4.97 -19.22 -30.10
N LEU A 377 4.87 -18.61 -28.93
CA LEU A 377 4.50 -17.22 -28.71
C LEU A 377 5.71 -16.51 -28.13
N THR A 378 6.16 -15.43 -28.77
CA THR A 378 7.33 -14.66 -28.33
C THR A 378 6.92 -13.22 -28.08
N ASP A 379 7.29 -12.68 -26.91
CA ASP A 379 7.08 -11.27 -26.56
C ASP A 379 8.16 -10.35 -27.18
N ALA A 380 8.08 -9.05 -26.90
CA ALA A 380 9.05 -8.07 -27.37
C ALA A 380 10.46 -8.25 -26.77
N ASN A 381 10.56 -8.90 -25.61
CA ASN A 381 11.82 -9.16 -24.89
C ASN A 381 12.48 -10.49 -25.29
N GLY A 382 11.83 -11.28 -26.16
CA GLY A 382 12.32 -12.58 -26.61
C GLY A 382 11.98 -13.74 -25.68
N LYS A 383 11.12 -13.55 -24.66
CA LYS A 383 10.58 -14.65 -23.84
C LYS A 383 9.62 -15.45 -24.71
N THR A 384 9.83 -16.75 -24.78
CA THR A 384 9.02 -17.66 -25.59
C THR A 384 8.28 -18.66 -24.72
N ILE A 385 6.97 -18.83 -24.98
CA ILE A 385 6.16 -19.93 -24.44
C ILE A 385 5.57 -20.75 -25.60
N THR A 386 5.16 -21.99 -25.34
CA THR A 386 4.63 -22.88 -26.37
C THR A 386 3.26 -23.43 -26.02
N ALA A 387 2.43 -23.65 -27.04
CA ALA A 387 1.14 -24.33 -26.91
C ALA A 387 0.92 -25.28 -28.11
N SER A 388 0.12 -26.31 -27.89
CA SER A 388 -0.33 -27.24 -28.93
C SER A 388 -1.84 -27.15 -29.11
N PRO A 389 -2.38 -27.48 -30.29
CA PRO A 389 -3.82 -27.51 -30.50
C PRO A 389 -4.51 -28.56 -29.62
N ASP A 390 -5.66 -28.21 -29.07
CA ASP A 390 -6.56 -29.18 -28.46
C ASP A 390 -7.01 -30.21 -29.52
N ALA A 391 -6.86 -31.49 -29.20
CA ALA A 391 -7.05 -32.58 -30.15
C ALA A 391 -8.48 -32.72 -30.70
N LYS A 392 -9.48 -32.14 -30.03
CA LYS A 392 -10.90 -32.22 -30.43
C LYS A 392 -11.32 -30.98 -31.20
N THR A 393 -10.91 -29.82 -30.71
CA THR A 393 -11.40 -28.51 -31.20
C THR A 393 -10.43 -27.83 -32.14
N GLY A 394 -9.16 -28.24 -32.17
CA GLY A 394 -8.09 -27.56 -32.91
C GLY A 394 -7.70 -26.21 -32.30
N LYS A 395 -8.27 -25.81 -31.17
CA LYS A 395 -7.95 -24.52 -30.55
C LYS A 395 -6.55 -24.51 -29.95
N VAL A 396 -5.83 -23.43 -30.18
CA VAL A 396 -4.54 -23.14 -29.52
C VAL A 396 -4.77 -21.94 -28.62
N SER A 397 -4.44 -22.08 -27.33
CA SER A 397 -4.71 -21.04 -26.32
C SER A 397 -3.43 -20.62 -25.61
N PHE A 398 -3.29 -19.32 -25.39
CA PHE A 398 -2.25 -18.72 -24.55
C PHE A 398 -2.91 -17.82 -23.50
N SER A 399 -2.40 -17.86 -22.27
CA SER A 399 -2.96 -17.11 -21.12
C SER A 399 -1.86 -16.70 -20.16
N GLY A 400 -2.18 -15.79 -19.24
CA GLY A 400 -1.20 -15.29 -18.28
C GLY A 400 -0.22 -14.34 -18.96
N LEU A 401 -0.74 -13.42 -19.79
CA LEU A 401 0.03 -12.48 -20.60
C LEU A 401 -0.30 -11.05 -20.19
N GLU A 402 0.68 -10.17 -20.14
CA GLU A 402 0.44 -8.73 -20.01
C GLU A 402 -0.13 -8.12 -21.31
N ASN A 403 -0.38 -6.83 -21.28
CA ASN A 403 -0.69 -6.03 -22.47
C ASN A 403 0.54 -5.99 -23.38
N GLY A 404 0.33 -6.10 -24.69
CA GLY A 404 1.44 -6.01 -25.63
C GLY A 404 1.18 -6.70 -26.96
N THR A 405 2.20 -6.65 -27.82
CA THR A 405 2.21 -7.34 -29.10
C THR A 405 3.16 -8.52 -29.05
N TYR A 406 2.66 -9.68 -29.44
CA TYR A 406 3.39 -10.95 -29.46
C TYR A 406 3.47 -11.50 -30.88
N THR A 407 4.52 -12.27 -31.14
CA THR A 407 4.71 -13.01 -32.40
C THR A 407 4.38 -14.48 -32.20
N VAL A 408 3.50 -15.01 -33.04
CA VAL A 408 3.10 -16.43 -33.06
C VAL A 408 3.74 -17.12 -34.27
N ILE A 409 4.38 -18.26 -34.04
CA ILE A 409 5.01 -19.09 -35.09
C ILE A 409 4.65 -20.55 -34.87
N GLU A 410 4.16 -21.23 -35.91
CA GLU A 410 4.11 -22.70 -35.92
C GLU A 410 5.54 -23.23 -36.09
N THR A 411 6.12 -23.77 -35.01
CA THR A 411 7.49 -24.28 -35.00
C THR A 411 7.56 -25.75 -35.38
N THR A 412 6.47 -26.47 -35.18
CA THR A 412 6.32 -27.87 -35.56
C THR A 412 4.95 -28.03 -36.21
N VAL A 413 4.93 -28.52 -37.45
CA VAL A 413 3.67 -28.84 -38.14
C VAL A 413 3.09 -30.16 -37.64
N ALA A 414 1.78 -30.35 -37.85
CA ALA A 414 1.11 -31.61 -37.53
C ALA A 414 1.67 -32.79 -38.35
N GLU A 415 1.55 -34.00 -37.83
CA GLU A 415 1.98 -35.20 -38.53
C GLU A 415 1.26 -35.36 -39.88
N GLY A 416 2.02 -35.61 -40.96
CA GLY A 416 1.49 -35.71 -42.31
C GLY A 416 1.21 -34.37 -43.01
N ALA A 417 1.49 -33.24 -42.36
CA ALA A 417 1.47 -31.93 -43.01
C ALA A 417 2.75 -31.69 -43.85
N GLN A 418 2.63 -30.85 -44.87
CA GLN A 418 3.78 -30.24 -45.52
C GLN A 418 4.47 -29.27 -44.55
N ASN A 419 5.79 -29.17 -44.66
CA ASN A 419 6.58 -28.25 -43.84
C ASN A 419 6.54 -26.82 -44.39
N VAL A 420 5.34 -26.23 -44.36
CA VAL A 420 5.04 -24.84 -44.70
C VAL A 420 4.30 -24.23 -43.52
N THR A 421 4.75 -23.08 -43.03
CA THR A 421 4.23 -22.46 -41.81
C THR A 421 3.95 -20.98 -42.03
N GLY A 422 3.04 -20.44 -41.22
CA GLY A 422 2.74 -19.01 -41.15
C GLY A 422 3.26 -18.38 -39.86
N ARG A 423 3.59 -17.10 -39.92
CA ARG A 423 3.91 -16.26 -38.76
C ARG A 423 3.00 -15.04 -38.78
N PHE A 424 2.43 -14.75 -37.63
CA PHE A 424 1.53 -13.63 -37.42
C PHE A 424 1.77 -12.99 -36.05
N THR A 425 1.16 -11.84 -35.83
CA THR A 425 1.22 -11.09 -34.59
C THR A 425 -0.16 -11.05 -33.94
N VAL A 426 -0.17 -10.93 -32.62
CA VAL A 426 -1.36 -10.68 -31.82
C VAL A 426 -1.08 -9.54 -30.87
N THR A 427 -1.96 -8.55 -30.83
CA THR A 427 -1.92 -7.45 -29.85
C THR A 427 -3.03 -7.66 -28.84
N LEU A 428 -2.67 -7.58 -27.56
CA LEU A 428 -3.56 -7.77 -26.43
C LEU A 428 -3.69 -6.48 -25.64
N THR A 429 -4.92 -6.15 -25.26
CA THR A 429 -5.21 -5.05 -24.35
C THR A 429 -6.30 -5.49 -23.38
N TYR A 430 -6.06 -5.33 -22.08
CA TYR A 430 -7.07 -5.60 -21.06
C TYR A 430 -8.08 -4.45 -21.01
N ASN A 431 -9.36 -4.79 -21.15
CA ASN A 431 -10.45 -3.84 -21.12
C ASN A 431 -11.07 -3.81 -19.72
N GLU A 432 -10.78 -2.76 -18.97
CA GLU A 432 -11.26 -2.58 -17.60
C GLU A 432 -12.79 -2.48 -17.49
N GLN A 433 -13.48 -2.05 -18.55
CA GLN A 433 -14.92 -1.89 -18.55
C GLN A 433 -15.63 -3.23 -18.77
N THR A 434 -15.13 -4.06 -19.70
CA THR A 434 -15.72 -5.37 -20.02
C THR A 434 -15.12 -6.51 -19.21
N LYS A 435 -14.01 -6.25 -18.49
CA LYS A 435 -13.21 -7.24 -17.75
C LYS A 435 -12.74 -8.40 -18.63
N ALA A 436 -12.35 -8.09 -19.86
CA ALA A 436 -11.95 -9.07 -20.88
C ALA A 436 -10.74 -8.58 -21.70
N THR A 437 -10.10 -9.50 -22.42
CA THR A 437 -9.02 -9.19 -23.36
C THR A 437 -9.58 -8.77 -24.71
N ASP A 438 -9.21 -7.57 -25.17
CA ASP A 438 -9.35 -7.16 -26.56
C ASP A 438 -8.15 -7.71 -27.37
N VAL A 439 -8.46 -8.45 -28.43
CA VAL A 439 -7.47 -9.18 -29.24
C VAL A 439 -7.46 -8.64 -30.66
N LYS A 440 -6.26 -8.37 -31.20
CA LYS A 440 -6.07 -8.02 -32.61
C LYS A 440 -4.96 -8.84 -33.25
N PHE A 441 -5.32 -9.69 -34.19
CA PHE A 441 -4.40 -10.43 -35.04
C PHE A 441 -4.05 -9.66 -36.31
N ALA A 442 -2.81 -9.82 -36.76
CA ALA A 442 -2.33 -9.27 -38.03
C ALA A 442 -1.12 -10.05 -38.57
N ASP A 443 -0.94 -10.05 -39.88
CA ASP A 443 0.25 -10.55 -40.56
C ASP A 443 0.68 -9.60 -41.69
N THR A 444 1.71 -10.02 -42.42
CA THR A 444 2.13 -9.41 -43.67
C THR A 444 2.45 -10.51 -44.68
N PRO A 445 2.47 -10.23 -45.99
CA PRO A 445 2.90 -11.22 -46.99
C PRO A 445 4.31 -11.77 -46.76
N ALA A 446 5.17 -11.04 -46.04
CA ALA A 446 6.51 -11.50 -45.68
C ALA A 446 6.53 -12.41 -44.44
N SER A 447 5.55 -12.27 -43.53
CA SER A 447 5.43 -13.13 -42.34
C SER A 447 4.61 -14.38 -42.61
N ASP A 448 3.64 -14.32 -43.53
CA ASP A 448 2.86 -15.46 -44.00
C ASP A 448 2.87 -15.55 -45.54
N PRO A 449 3.97 -16.03 -46.15
CA PRO A 449 4.13 -16.08 -47.60
C PRO A 449 3.19 -17.07 -48.30
N TYR A 450 2.63 -18.01 -47.53
CA TYR A 450 1.73 -19.04 -48.00
C TYR A 450 0.26 -18.73 -47.69
N ASP A 451 -0.03 -17.61 -47.02
CA ASP A 451 -1.38 -17.14 -46.68
C ASP A 451 -2.18 -18.20 -45.90
N LEU A 452 -1.48 -18.90 -45.01
CA LEU A 452 -1.99 -20.00 -44.17
C LEU A 452 -2.78 -19.48 -42.96
N VAL A 453 -2.63 -18.21 -42.60
CA VAL A 453 -3.29 -17.54 -41.49
C VAL A 453 -4.43 -16.67 -42.04
N LYS A 454 -5.65 -16.94 -41.59
CA LYS A 454 -6.85 -16.20 -41.99
C LYS A 454 -7.45 -15.48 -40.81
N PHE A 455 -7.78 -14.21 -41.01
CA PHE A 455 -8.42 -13.39 -40.00
C PHE A 455 -9.90 -13.14 -40.31
N ALA A 456 -10.73 -13.20 -39.27
CA ALA A 456 -12.15 -12.87 -39.33
C ALA A 456 -12.52 -11.83 -38.27
N ASP A 457 -13.75 -11.35 -38.31
CA ASP A 457 -14.32 -10.42 -37.33
C ASP A 457 -13.41 -9.21 -37.07
N ASN A 458 -13.01 -8.56 -38.16
CA ASN A 458 -12.07 -7.43 -38.13
C ASN A 458 -10.76 -7.74 -37.39
N GLY A 459 -10.22 -8.95 -37.55
CA GLY A 459 -8.94 -9.35 -36.96
C GLY A 459 -9.03 -9.77 -35.50
N THR A 460 -10.21 -10.07 -34.97
CA THR A 460 -10.37 -10.58 -33.60
C THR A 460 -10.39 -12.11 -33.52
N LYS A 461 -10.43 -12.78 -34.68
CA LYS A 461 -10.31 -14.24 -34.81
C LYS A 461 -9.26 -14.60 -35.83
N ALA A 462 -8.50 -15.66 -35.56
CA ALA A 462 -7.50 -16.21 -36.46
C ALA A 462 -7.71 -17.72 -36.67
N THR A 463 -7.42 -18.18 -37.89
CA THR A 463 -7.39 -19.59 -38.28
C THR A 463 -6.08 -19.90 -38.99
N VAL A 464 -5.33 -20.89 -38.52
CA VAL A 464 -4.05 -21.34 -39.09
C VAL A 464 -4.24 -22.69 -39.78
N THR A 465 -3.85 -22.79 -41.05
CA THR A 465 -4.15 -23.95 -41.89
C THR A 465 -2.92 -24.80 -42.18
N ASN A 466 -2.99 -26.11 -41.92
CA ASN A 466 -2.02 -27.08 -42.44
C ASN A 466 -2.52 -27.72 -43.72
N VAL A 467 -1.59 -28.02 -44.62
CA VAL A 467 -1.85 -28.67 -45.90
C VAL A 467 -1.12 -30.02 -45.95
N LYS A 468 -1.73 -31.03 -46.57
CA LYS A 468 -1.11 -32.36 -46.79
C LYS A 468 -0.25 -32.38 -48.06
N SER A 469 -0.54 -31.51 -49.02
CA SER A 469 0.23 -31.36 -50.26
C SER A 469 0.31 -29.89 -50.69
N LEU A 470 1.33 -29.55 -51.50
CA LEU A 470 1.50 -28.19 -52.04
C LEU A 470 0.33 -27.73 -52.92
N THR A 471 -0.45 -28.65 -53.48
CA THR A 471 -1.65 -28.33 -54.28
C THR A 471 -2.83 -27.84 -53.44
N GLN A 472 -2.76 -27.98 -52.10
CA GLN A 472 -3.75 -27.47 -51.16
C GLN A 472 -3.38 -26.09 -50.61
N LEU A 473 -2.24 -25.53 -51.00
CA LEU A 473 -1.89 -24.16 -50.62
C LEU A 473 -2.97 -23.19 -51.13
N PRO A 474 -3.38 -22.21 -50.30
CA PRO A 474 -4.26 -21.14 -50.74
C PRO A 474 -3.75 -20.53 -52.05
N LEU A 475 -4.63 -20.32 -53.02
CA LEU A 475 -4.27 -19.63 -54.26
C LEU A 475 -4.11 -18.14 -53.95
N THR A 476 -2.92 -17.76 -53.52
CA THR A 476 -2.62 -16.35 -53.22
C THR A 476 -2.32 -15.61 -54.53
N GLY A 477 -2.75 -14.35 -54.62
CA GLY A 477 -2.56 -13.52 -55.82
C GLY A 477 -1.10 -13.33 -56.25
N ALA A 478 -0.12 -13.59 -55.36
CA ALA A 478 1.31 -13.55 -55.66
C ALA A 478 1.94 -14.95 -55.82
N ALA A 479 1.50 -15.97 -55.07
CA ALA A 479 2.00 -17.35 -55.20
C ALA A 479 1.42 -18.09 -56.42
N GLY A 480 0.28 -17.63 -56.94
CA GLY A 480 -0.22 -18.05 -58.25
C GLY A 480 0.86 -17.88 -59.33
N VAL A 481 1.61 -16.78 -59.32
CA VAL A 481 2.70 -16.54 -60.27
C VAL A 481 3.85 -17.54 -60.09
N GLY A 482 4.20 -17.91 -58.86
CA GLY A 482 5.28 -18.89 -58.59
C GLY A 482 4.95 -20.30 -59.09
N MET A 483 3.73 -20.79 -58.82
CA MET A 483 3.27 -22.08 -59.32
C MET A 483 3.10 -22.06 -60.85
N PHE A 484 2.66 -20.95 -61.43
CA PHE A 484 2.65 -20.76 -62.89
C PHE A 484 4.05 -20.68 -63.49
N LEU A 485 5.07 -20.15 -62.81
CA LEU A 485 6.45 -20.11 -63.30
C LEU A 485 7.09 -21.51 -63.31
N VAL A 486 6.86 -22.33 -62.28
CA VAL A 486 7.33 -23.72 -62.27
C VAL A 486 6.59 -24.55 -63.33
N LEU A 487 5.26 -24.40 -63.46
CA LEU A 487 4.49 -25.03 -64.53
C LEU A 487 4.90 -24.53 -65.93
N ALA A 488 5.19 -23.25 -66.11
CA ALA A 488 5.64 -22.67 -67.37
C ALA A 488 7.05 -23.13 -67.74
N ALA A 489 7.94 -23.34 -66.77
CA ALA A 489 9.26 -23.92 -67.02
C ALA A 489 9.16 -25.40 -67.45
N VAL A 490 8.26 -26.17 -66.84
CA VAL A 490 8.00 -27.58 -67.23
C VAL A 490 7.32 -27.66 -68.60
N LEU A 491 6.29 -26.84 -68.86
CA LEU A 491 5.61 -26.76 -70.16
C LEU A 491 6.53 -26.20 -71.26
N GLY A 492 7.36 -25.22 -70.95
CA GLY A 492 8.40 -24.69 -71.84
C GLY A 492 9.45 -25.74 -72.19
N GLY A 493 9.90 -26.53 -71.21
CA GLY A 493 10.79 -27.66 -71.44
C GLY A 493 10.18 -28.75 -72.34
N ALA A 494 8.90 -29.08 -72.13
CA ALA A 494 8.17 -30.03 -72.98
C ALA A 494 7.96 -29.51 -74.41
N ALA A 495 7.71 -28.20 -74.58
CA ALA A 495 7.57 -27.56 -75.88
C ALA A 495 8.90 -27.52 -76.67
N VAL A 496 10.03 -27.25 -76.01
CA VAL A 496 11.37 -27.28 -76.63
C VAL A 496 11.75 -28.70 -77.06
N THR A 497 11.41 -29.70 -76.26
CA THR A 497 11.69 -31.12 -76.56
C THR A 497 10.85 -31.64 -77.73
N THR A 498 9.60 -31.21 -77.86
CA THR A 498 8.72 -31.59 -78.99
C THR A 498 9.08 -30.85 -80.28
N TYR A 499 9.47 -29.56 -80.21
CA TYR A 499 9.93 -28.79 -81.37
C TYR A 499 11.25 -29.32 -81.96
N THR A 500 12.21 -29.70 -81.11
CA THR A 500 13.48 -30.29 -81.56
C THR A 500 13.28 -31.69 -82.19
N LYS A 501 12.32 -32.48 -81.68
CA LYS A 501 11.94 -33.76 -82.27
C LYS A 501 11.21 -33.60 -83.62
N SER A 502 10.35 -32.59 -83.78
CA SER A 502 9.62 -32.37 -85.05
C SER A 502 10.52 -31.89 -86.18
N ARG A 503 11.55 -31.07 -85.88
CA ARG A 503 12.58 -30.67 -86.87
C ARG A 503 13.42 -31.84 -87.35
N ARG A 504 13.75 -32.80 -86.48
CA ARG A 504 14.46 -34.03 -86.87
C ARG A 504 13.60 -34.93 -87.76
N ALA A 505 12.30 -35.03 -87.48
CA ALA A 505 11.36 -35.77 -88.34
C ALA A 505 11.18 -35.11 -89.73
N SER A 506 11.10 -33.77 -89.79
CA SER A 506 11.01 -33.05 -91.08
C SER A 506 12.29 -33.10 -91.91
N ALA A 507 13.47 -33.17 -91.26
CA ALA A 507 14.73 -33.38 -91.96
C ALA A 507 14.87 -34.82 -92.49
N ALA A 508 14.36 -35.82 -91.76
CA ALA A 508 14.34 -37.21 -92.18
C ALA A 508 13.30 -37.52 -93.29
N LEU A 509 12.31 -36.64 -93.50
CA LEU A 509 11.33 -36.73 -94.60
C LEU A 509 11.78 -35.98 -95.87
N ARG A 510 12.94 -35.30 -95.84
CA ARG A 510 13.55 -34.58 -96.98
C ARG A 510 14.89 -35.17 -97.44
N ALA A 511 15.29 -36.31 -96.88
CA ALA A 511 16.33 -37.20 -97.39
C ALA A 511 15.66 -38.43 -97.97
#